data_AF-A0A959UQB0-F1
#
_entry.id   AF-A0A959UQB0-F1
#
_cell.length_a   1.000
_cell.length_b   1.000
_cell.length_c   1.000
_cell.angle_alpha   90.00
_cell.angle_beta   90.00
_cell.angle_gamma   90.00
#
_symmetry.space_group_name_H-M   'P 1'
#
loop_
_entity.id
_entity.type
_entity.pdbx_description
1 polymer ?
#
loop_
_entity_poly.entity_id
_entity_poly.type
_entity_poly.pdbx_seq_one_letter_code
_entity_poly.pdbx_strand_id
1 'polypeptide(L)'
;FMLVKGLKGSALASDELLGWVKANTTMLMALVFVVVTLAVFALQRTLGLHPLKLVVLAGTFTLAMAFAGNDLVNFVGVPITAFQSYELWKASGVDAHGFMMDQLAGQVRTPTLLLLIAGLVMTVTLWVSGKARKVTDTAVNLGRQGKGEEKFRSHALARAIVRRAQWSNRIFSHVLGRRNRILIRMRFRNHGLLVDGGPAFDLVRASVNLMVASVLIAIGTNLKLPLSTTYVSFMVAMGASLADRAWGAESAEYRVAGVLNVIGGWLLTAVGAFVASGFVALLIHYGGIWTAVVLFLVAMVFLYLSHRPGHTHPLVRAGRRR
;
A
#
# COMPACT_ATOMS: atom_id res chain seq x y z
N PHE A 1 -3.36 19.01 -4.06
CA PHE A 1 -2.03 18.42 -4.35
C PHE A 1 -2.08 17.22 -5.30
N MET A 2 -2.71 16.10 -4.94
CA MET A 2 -2.73 14.88 -5.78
C MET A 2 -3.27 15.10 -7.18
N LEU A 3 -4.34 15.90 -7.34
CA LEU A 3 -4.88 16.27 -8.65
C LEU A 3 -3.86 17.00 -9.53
N VAL A 4 -3.14 17.97 -8.96
CA VAL A 4 -2.06 18.70 -9.68
C VAL A 4 -0.93 17.75 -10.06
N LYS A 5 -0.59 16.78 -9.21
CA LYS A 5 0.40 15.75 -9.55
C LYS A 5 -0.10 14.83 -10.67
N GLY A 6 -1.36 14.39 -10.61
CA GLY A 6 -1.98 13.57 -11.65
C GLY A 6 -1.99 14.28 -13.00
N LEU A 7 -2.26 15.58 -13.02
CA LEU A 7 -2.19 16.40 -14.24
C LEU A 7 -0.78 16.48 -14.81
N LYS A 8 0.27 16.51 -13.98
CA LYS A 8 1.66 16.60 -14.46
C LYS A 8 2.15 15.38 -15.23
N GLY A 9 1.56 14.20 -14.99
CA GLY A 9 1.90 12.95 -15.67
C GLY A 9 0.87 12.50 -16.69
N SER A 10 -0.15 13.33 -16.95
CA SER A 10 -1.25 12.99 -17.84
C SER A 10 -0.90 13.30 -19.29
N ALA A 11 -1.12 12.33 -20.19
CA ALA A 11 -1.08 12.56 -21.63
C ALA A 11 -2.18 13.52 -22.12
N LEU A 12 -3.13 13.90 -21.24
CA LEU A 12 -4.25 14.78 -21.54
C LEU A 12 -3.98 16.25 -21.18
N ALA A 13 -2.86 16.57 -20.54
CA ALA A 13 -2.51 17.94 -20.16
C ALA A 13 -1.55 18.55 -21.19
N SER A 14 -1.90 19.70 -21.77
CA SER A 14 -0.99 20.45 -22.64
C SER A 14 0.18 21.02 -21.84
N ASP A 15 1.35 21.15 -22.46
CA ASP A 15 2.55 21.69 -21.82
C ASP A 15 2.34 23.13 -21.32
N GLU A 16 1.51 23.91 -22.01
CA GLU A 16 1.12 25.27 -21.64
C GLU A 16 0.28 25.29 -20.35
N LEU A 17 -0.73 24.41 -20.26
CA LEU A 17 -1.53 24.24 -19.03
C LEU A 17 -0.65 23.80 -17.86
N LEU A 18 0.28 22.88 -18.11
CA LEU A 18 1.26 22.40 -17.14
C LEU A 18 2.18 23.52 -16.63
N GLY A 19 2.65 24.38 -17.53
CA GLY A 19 3.45 25.56 -17.22
C GLY A 19 2.69 26.55 -16.35
N TRP A 20 1.45 26.88 -16.73
CA TRP A 20 0.59 27.79 -15.98
C TRP A 20 0.25 27.25 -14.58
N VAL A 21 -0.07 25.96 -14.46
CA VAL A 21 -0.35 25.32 -13.17
C VAL A 21 0.89 25.32 -12.26
N LYS A 22 2.09 25.10 -12.80
CA LYS A 22 3.34 25.17 -12.03
C LYS A 22 3.60 26.58 -11.51
N ALA A 23 3.42 27.61 -12.34
CA ALA A 23 3.60 29.00 -11.94
C ALA A 23 2.61 29.44 -10.85
N ASN A 24 1.36 28.97 -10.93
CA ASN A 24 0.27 29.40 -10.04
C ASN A 24 -0.10 28.38 -8.96
N THR A 25 0.78 27.41 -8.65
CA THR A 25 0.45 26.30 -7.74
C THR A 25 -0.02 26.79 -6.37
N THR A 26 0.64 27.79 -5.78
CA THR A 26 0.28 28.33 -4.46
C THR A 26 -1.09 28.99 -4.47
N MET A 27 -1.37 29.82 -5.48
CA MET A 27 -2.67 30.47 -5.66
C MET A 27 -3.79 29.43 -5.85
N LEU A 28 -3.55 28.42 -6.70
CA LEU A 28 -4.51 27.34 -6.93
C LEU A 28 -4.79 26.54 -5.65
N MET A 29 -3.77 26.22 -4.85
CA MET A 29 -3.96 25.53 -3.57
C MET A 29 -4.78 26.39 -2.58
N ALA A 30 -4.49 27.69 -2.50
CA ALA A 30 -5.24 28.62 -1.65
C ALA A 30 -6.70 28.76 -2.09
N LEU A 31 -6.94 28.93 -3.40
CA LEU A 31 -8.29 29.00 -3.97
C LEU A 31 -9.07 27.71 -3.70
N VAL A 32 -8.48 26.55 -3.98
CA VAL A 32 -9.11 25.23 -3.72
C VAL A 32 -9.41 25.08 -2.23
N PHE A 33 -8.50 25.50 -1.35
CA PHE A 33 -8.73 25.46 0.09
C PHE A 33 -9.95 26.30 0.50
N VAL A 34 -10.06 27.54 0.02
CA VAL A 34 -11.19 28.42 0.32
C VAL A 34 -12.50 27.84 -0.23
N VAL A 35 -12.51 27.45 -1.51
CA VAL A 35 -13.71 26.91 -2.18
C VAL A 35 -14.18 25.62 -1.50
N VAL A 36 -13.28 24.69 -1.21
CA VAL A 36 -13.63 23.42 -0.54
C VAL A 36 -14.10 23.68 0.88
N THR A 37 -13.48 24.61 1.61
CA THR A 37 -13.92 24.98 2.97
C THR A 37 -15.33 25.54 2.96
N LEU A 38 -15.64 26.47 2.04
CA LEU A 38 -16.98 27.03 1.88
C LEU A 38 -17.99 25.96 1.43
N ALA A 39 -17.61 25.06 0.52
CA ALA A 39 -18.46 23.97 0.07
C ALA A 39 -18.79 23.00 1.22
N VAL A 40 -17.80 22.60 2.02
CA VAL A 40 -18.01 21.73 3.20
C VAL A 40 -18.87 22.44 4.24
N PHE A 41 -18.65 23.73 4.48
CA PHE A 41 -19.46 24.53 5.39
C PHE A 41 -20.92 24.61 4.93
N ALA A 42 -21.16 24.89 3.64
CA ALA A 42 -22.50 24.92 3.06
C ALA A 42 -23.18 23.55 3.18
N LEU A 43 -22.48 22.47 2.85
CA LEU A 43 -23.00 21.10 2.92
C LEU A 43 -23.34 20.68 4.36
N GLN A 44 -22.52 21.08 5.33
CA GLN A 44 -22.80 20.88 6.74
C GLN A 44 -24.07 21.62 7.16
N ARG A 45 -24.26 22.87 6.69
CA ARG A 45 -25.38 23.71 7.10
C ARG A 45 -26.71 23.30 6.44
N THR A 46 -26.69 22.83 5.20
CA THR A 46 -27.89 22.47 4.43
C THR A 46 -28.29 21.01 4.60
N LEU A 47 -27.33 20.07 4.59
CA LEU A 47 -27.59 18.63 4.63
C LEU A 47 -27.27 17.98 5.99
N GLY A 48 -26.75 18.73 6.95
CA GLY A 48 -26.37 18.20 8.27
C GLY A 48 -25.25 17.16 8.21
N LEU A 49 -24.49 17.12 7.11
CA LEU A 49 -23.44 16.11 6.91
C LEU A 49 -22.23 16.40 7.79
N HIS A 50 -21.74 15.37 8.47
CA HIS A 50 -20.57 15.49 9.34
C HIS A 50 -19.30 15.73 8.50
N PRO A 51 -18.57 16.85 8.67
CA PRO A 51 -17.43 17.22 7.81
C PRO A 51 -16.37 16.12 7.69
N LEU A 52 -16.07 15.43 8.80
CA LEU A 52 -15.09 14.34 8.80
C LEU A 52 -15.46 13.17 7.88
N LYS A 53 -16.74 12.89 7.63
CA LYS A 53 -17.14 11.85 6.66
C LYS A 53 -16.73 12.22 5.23
N LEU A 54 -16.85 13.51 4.88
CA LEU A 54 -16.40 14.03 3.59
C LEU A 54 -14.88 13.97 3.47
N VAL A 55 -14.17 14.33 4.55
CA VAL A 55 -12.70 14.24 4.59
C VAL A 55 -12.24 12.78 4.44
N VAL A 56 -12.88 11.82 5.12
CA VAL A 56 -12.59 10.39 4.96
C VAL A 56 -12.88 9.90 3.54
N LEU A 57 -13.98 10.34 2.93
CA LEU A 57 -14.30 10.00 1.54
C LEU A 57 -13.24 10.54 0.56
N ALA A 58 -12.92 11.83 0.66
CA ALA A 58 -11.89 12.47 -0.15
C ALA A 58 -10.49 11.87 0.11
N GLY A 59 -10.18 11.51 1.35
CA GLY A 59 -8.95 10.84 1.74
C GLY A 59 -8.85 9.43 1.16
N THR A 60 -9.96 8.69 1.11
CA THR A 60 -10.01 7.35 0.49
C THR A 60 -9.78 7.45 -1.02
N PHE A 61 -10.40 8.43 -1.69
CA PHE A 61 -10.16 8.72 -3.10
C PHE A 61 -8.68 9.09 -3.36
N THR A 62 -8.12 9.96 -2.52
CA THR A 62 -6.71 10.39 -2.61
C THR A 62 -5.76 9.20 -2.45
N LEU A 63 -6.04 8.32 -1.48
CA LEU A 63 -5.27 7.12 -1.24
C LEU A 63 -5.34 6.20 -2.45
N ALA A 64 -6.54 5.93 -2.97
CA ALA A 64 -6.74 5.12 -4.18
C ALA A 64 -5.98 5.65 -5.39
N MET A 65 -5.97 6.97 -5.60
CA MET A 65 -5.20 7.61 -6.67
C MET A 65 -3.69 7.45 -6.47
N ALA A 66 -3.20 7.56 -5.23
CA ALA A 66 -1.80 7.34 -4.91
C ALA A 66 -1.37 5.88 -5.13
N PHE A 67 -2.22 4.92 -4.73
CA PHE A 67 -2.04 3.49 -4.99
C PHE A 67 -1.98 3.20 -6.49
N ALA A 68 -2.96 3.69 -7.26
CA ALA A 68 -3.03 3.46 -8.70
C ALA A 68 -1.79 4.00 -9.42
N GLY A 69 -1.31 5.19 -9.06
CA GLY A 69 -0.12 5.76 -9.69
C GLY A 69 1.16 4.94 -9.49
N ASN A 70 1.33 4.30 -8.33
CA ASN A 70 2.51 3.48 -8.03
C ASN A 70 2.36 2.05 -8.54
N ASP A 71 1.23 1.42 -8.24
CA ASP A 71 1.05 -0.02 -8.43
C ASP A 71 0.66 -0.37 -9.86
N LEU A 72 0.06 0.57 -10.62
CA LEU A 72 -0.20 0.36 -12.04
C LEU A 72 1.10 0.11 -12.80
N VAL A 73 2.14 0.92 -12.57
CA VAL A 73 3.45 0.76 -13.23
C VAL A 73 4.09 -0.57 -12.86
N ASN A 74 4.00 -0.98 -11.59
CA ASN A 74 4.48 -2.30 -11.17
C ASN A 74 3.70 -3.45 -11.82
N PHE A 75 2.40 -3.27 -12.04
CA PHE A 75 1.54 -4.27 -12.68
C PHE A 75 1.82 -4.41 -14.18
N VAL A 76 2.02 -3.30 -14.88
CA VAL A 76 2.19 -3.30 -16.35
C VAL A 76 3.64 -3.38 -16.82
N GLY A 77 4.60 -3.09 -15.94
CA GLY A 77 6.01 -2.97 -16.29
C GLY A 77 6.53 -4.18 -17.05
N VAL A 78 6.43 -5.38 -16.47
CA VAL A 78 6.96 -6.60 -17.10
C VAL A 78 6.32 -6.91 -18.46
N PRO A 79 4.97 -6.93 -18.61
CA PRO A 79 4.34 -7.15 -19.92
C PRO A 79 4.71 -6.10 -20.98
N ILE A 80 4.78 -4.81 -20.60
CA ILE A 80 5.13 -3.74 -21.55
C ILE A 80 6.59 -3.86 -21.96
N THR A 81 7.50 -4.07 -21.01
CA THR A 81 8.92 -4.28 -21.31
C THR A 81 9.11 -5.47 -22.23
N ALA A 82 8.39 -6.58 -22.02
CA ALA A 82 8.42 -7.74 -22.90
C ALA A 82 7.89 -7.41 -24.32
N PHE A 83 6.75 -6.72 -24.41
CA PHE A 83 6.16 -6.31 -25.69
C PHE A 83 7.08 -5.36 -26.46
N GLN A 84 7.67 -4.37 -25.79
CA GLN A 84 8.61 -3.43 -26.40
C GLN A 84 9.92 -4.09 -26.81
N SER A 85 10.43 -5.03 -26.01
CA SER A 85 11.61 -5.81 -26.40
C SER A 85 11.37 -6.54 -27.73
N TYR A 86 10.16 -7.08 -27.92
CA TYR A 86 9.77 -7.71 -29.18
C TYR A 86 9.64 -6.72 -30.34
N GLU A 87 9.02 -5.55 -30.12
CA GLU A 87 8.91 -4.52 -31.17
C GLU A 87 10.28 -3.99 -31.60
N LEU A 88 11.18 -3.73 -30.65
CA LEU A 88 12.54 -3.25 -30.92
C LEU A 88 13.36 -4.30 -31.68
N TRP A 89 13.29 -5.56 -31.26
CA TRP A 89 13.94 -6.66 -31.98
C TRP A 89 13.38 -6.79 -33.41
N LYS A 90 12.05 -6.81 -33.58
CA LYS A 90 11.40 -6.90 -34.89
C LYS A 90 11.78 -5.75 -35.81
N ALA A 91 11.88 -4.53 -35.28
CA ALA A 91 12.30 -3.36 -36.04
C ALA A 91 13.80 -3.38 -36.40
N SER A 92 14.63 -4.03 -35.59
CA SER A 92 16.08 -4.11 -35.83
C SER A 92 16.47 -5.01 -37.00
N GLY A 93 15.66 -6.04 -37.29
CA GLY A 93 15.98 -7.04 -38.31
C GLY A 93 17.20 -7.93 -38.00
N VAL A 94 17.75 -7.84 -36.78
CA VAL A 94 18.90 -8.63 -36.32
C VAL A 94 18.44 -9.99 -35.79
N ASP A 95 19.27 -11.02 -35.93
CA ASP A 95 19.01 -12.32 -35.31
C ASP A 95 18.83 -12.20 -33.79
N ALA A 96 17.91 -12.99 -33.22
CA ALA A 96 17.56 -12.91 -31.80
C ALA A 96 18.76 -13.17 -30.87
N HIS A 97 19.75 -13.95 -31.31
CA HIS A 97 20.96 -14.23 -30.53
C HIS A 97 21.97 -13.07 -30.54
N GLY A 98 21.91 -12.19 -31.54
CA GLY A 98 22.79 -11.04 -31.70
C GLY A 98 22.21 -9.71 -31.21
N PHE A 99 20.93 -9.68 -30.82
CA PHE A 99 20.26 -8.44 -30.42
C PHE A 99 20.54 -8.10 -28.95
N MET A 100 21.34 -7.06 -28.72
CA MET A 100 21.62 -6.53 -27.38
C MET A 100 20.49 -5.62 -26.91
N MET A 101 20.04 -5.82 -25.68
CA MET A 101 18.89 -5.12 -25.08
C MET A 101 19.26 -3.73 -24.51
N ASP A 102 20.27 -3.07 -25.07
CA ASP A 102 20.80 -1.79 -24.58
C ASP A 102 19.75 -0.66 -24.64
N GLN A 103 18.82 -0.76 -25.59
CA GLN A 103 17.73 0.22 -25.77
C GLN A 103 16.70 0.18 -24.63
N LEU A 104 16.66 -0.89 -23.82
CA LEU A 104 15.80 -0.98 -22.64
C LEU A 104 16.37 -0.26 -21.41
N ALA A 105 17.62 0.22 -21.46
CA ALA A 105 18.19 1.08 -20.42
C ALA A 105 17.55 2.49 -20.41
N GLY A 106 16.89 2.88 -21.51
CA GLY A 106 16.20 4.15 -21.65
C GLY A 106 14.80 4.19 -21.02
N GLN A 107 14.15 5.36 -21.07
CA GLN A 107 12.77 5.49 -20.61
C GLN A 107 11.78 4.82 -21.56
N VAL A 108 11.22 3.70 -21.12
CA VAL A 108 10.12 2.98 -21.76
C VAL A 108 8.85 3.84 -21.74
N ARG A 109 8.45 4.37 -22.91
CA ARG A 109 7.17 5.09 -23.06
C ARG A 109 6.05 4.09 -23.18
N THR A 110 5.08 4.15 -22.26
CA THR A 110 3.92 3.27 -22.31
C THR A 110 2.79 3.91 -23.11
N PRO A 111 2.19 3.21 -24.10
CA PRO A 111 0.98 3.66 -24.78
C PRO A 111 -0.19 3.90 -23.80
N THR A 112 -0.87 5.04 -23.92
CA THR A 112 -1.99 5.43 -23.03
C THR A 112 -3.12 4.41 -23.01
N LEU A 113 -3.42 3.78 -24.15
CA LEU A 113 -4.47 2.76 -24.25
C LEU A 113 -4.15 1.52 -23.39
N LEU A 114 -2.89 1.08 -23.36
CA LEU A 114 -2.47 -0.05 -22.52
C LEU A 114 -2.57 0.27 -21.03
N LEU A 115 -2.23 1.51 -20.63
CA LEU A 115 -2.41 1.97 -19.25
C LEU A 115 -3.88 1.97 -18.84
N LEU A 116 -4.78 2.38 -19.73
CA LEU A 116 -6.23 2.42 -19.46
C LEU A 116 -6.78 1.01 -19.29
N ILE A 117 -6.47 0.10 -20.21
CA ILE A 117 -6.89 -1.31 -20.14
C ILE A 117 -6.34 -1.96 -18.86
N ALA A 118 -5.07 -1.76 -18.54
CA ALA A 118 -4.48 -2.32 -17.33
C ALA A 118 -5.11 -1.75 -16.05
N GLY A 119 -5.40 -0.45 -16.02
CA GLY A 119 -6.12 0.19 -14.91
C GLY A 119 -7.52 -0.40 -14.72
N LEU A 120 -8.23 -0.68 -15.80
CA LEU A 120 -9.53 -1.35 -15.77
C LEU A 120 -9.42 -2.78 -15.21
N VAL A 121 -8.50 -3.58 -15.74
CA VAL A 121 -8.26 -4.96 -15.28
C VAL A 121 -7.89 -4.99 -13.80
N MET A 122 -6.99 -4.11 -13.36
CA MET A 122 -6.60 -3.97 -11.96
C MET A 122 -7.81 -3.63 -11.08
N THR A 123 -8.64 -2.67 -11.50
CA THR A 123 -9.82 -2.24 -10.75
C THR A 123 -10.84 -3.37 -10.58
N VAL A 124 -11.18 -4.06 -11.67
CA VAL A 124 -12.12 -5.20 -11.65
C VAL A 124 -11.57 -6.32 -10.77
N THR A 125 -10.27 -6.63 -10.89
CA THR A 125 -9.62 -7.67 -10.10
C THR A 125 -9.66 -7.37 -8.61
N LEU A 126 -9.35 -6.12 -8.21
CA LEU A 126 -9.40 -5.72 -6.80
C LEU A 126 -10.83 -5.72 -6.26
N TRP A 127 -11.83 -5.36 -7.07
CA TRP A 127 -13.23 -5.36 -6.66
C TRP A 127 -13.75 -6.78 -6.35
N VAL A 128 -13.40 -7.75 -7.19
CA VAL A 128 -13.88 -9.15 -7.06
C VAL A 128 -13.00 -10.00 -6.12
N SER A 129 -11.78 -9.55 -5.80
CA SER A 129 -10.81 -10.36 -5.05
C SER A 129 -11.14 -10.50 -3.55
N GLY A 130 -11.57 -11.70 -3.16
CA GLY A 130 -11.70 -12.08 -1.74
C GLY A 130 -10.37 -12.07 -0.98
N LYS A 131 -9.23 -12.28 -1.66
CA LYS A 131 -7.90 -12.19 -1.07
C LYS A 131 -7.55 -10.74 -0.71
N ALA A 132 -7.83 -9.79 -1.60
CA ALA A 132 -7.62 -8.36 -1.34
C ALA A 132 -8.46 -7.89 -0.15
N ARG A 133 -9.72 -8.33 -0.08
CA ARG A 133 -10.60 -8.05 1.08
C ARG A 133 -10.01 -8.56 2.40
N LYS A 134 -9.49 -9.79 2.43
CA LYS A 134 -8.85 -10.36 3.63
C LYS A 134 -7.58 -9.60 4.07
N VAL A 135 -6.83 -9.05 3.12
CA VAL A 135 -5.67 -8.18 3.42
C VAL A 135 -6.13 -6.88 4.07
N THR A 136 -7.15 -6.24 3.50
CA THR A 136 -7.78 -5.04 4.09
C THR A 136 -8.29 -5.33 5.50
N ASP A 137 -8.97 -6.45 5.73
CA ASP A 137 -9.44 -6.83 7.06
C ASP A 137 -8.29 -7.01 8.05
N THR A 138 -7.17 -7.57 7.61
CA THR A 138 -5.98 -7.75 8.45
C THR A 138 -5.34 -6.41 8.80
N ALA A 139 -5.26 -5.48 7.83
CA ALA A 139 -4.78 -4.11 8.02
C ALA A 139 -5.61 -3.36 9.07
N VAL A 140 -6.93 -3.40 8.89
CA VAL A 140 -7.89 -2.74 9.78
C VAL A 140 -7.82 -3.33 11.18
N ASN A 141 -7.74 -4.66 11.31
CA ASN A 141 -7.66 -5.32 12.61
C ASN A 141 -6.38 -4.98 13.39
N LEU A 142 -5.21 -4.96 12.73
CA LEU A 142 -3.94 -4.58 13.36
C LEU A 142 -3.93 -3.12 13.81
N GLY A 143 -4.52 -2.24 12.99
CA GLY A 143 -4.65 -0.83 13.31
C GLY A 143 -5.73 -0.52 14.36
N ARG A 144 -6.66 -1.42 14.65
CA ARG A 144 -7.85 -1.11 15.45
C ARG A 144 -7.55 -0.60 16.86
N GLN A 145 -8.32 0.42 17.28
CA GLN A 145 -8.20 1.09 18.59
C GLN A 145 -8.78 0.27 19.77
N GLY A 146 -9.75 -0.64 19.52
CA GLY A 146 -10.50 -1.36 20.56
C GLY A 146 -10.01 -2.79 20.91
N LYS A 147 -10.75 -3.47 21.81
CA LYS A 147 -10.56 -4.88 22.20
C LYS A 147 -11.07 -5.84 21.13
N GLY A 148 -10.34 -6.91 20.85
CA GLY A 148 -10.72 -7.93 19.86
C GLY A 148 -9.60 -8.96 19.69
N GLU A 149 -9.90 -10.08 19.04
CA GLU A 149 -8.96 -11.20 18.96
C GLU A 149 -7.71 -10.87 18.17
N GLU A 150 -6.55 -11.04 18.80
CA GLU A 150 -5.27 -10.88 18.15
C GLU A 150 -5.00 -12.11 17.27
N LYS A 151 -4.89 -11.90 15.96
CA LYS A 151 -4.76 -13.00 14.98
C LYS A 151 -3.39 -13.71 15.00
N PHE A 152 -2.39 -13.12 15.65
CA PHE A 152 -1.02 -13.61 15.64
C PHE A 152 -0.63 -14.15 17.02
N ARG A 153 0.22 -15.17 17.06
CA ARG A 153 0.81 -15.70 18.30
C ARG A 153 2.10 -14.96 18.64
N SER A 154 2.31 -14.67 19.92
CA SER A 154 3.56 -14.08 20.43
C SER A 154 4.74 -15.04 20.26
N HIS A 155 5.88 -14.53 19.79
CA HIS A 155 7.15 -15.27 19.65
C HIS A 155 8.29 -14.58 20.39
N ALA A 156 9.41 -15.29 20.63
CA ALA A 156 10.49 -14.84 21.51
C ALA A 156 11.05 -13.46 21.14
N LEU A 157 11.22 -13.19 19.85
CA LEU A 157 11.68 -11.89 19.34
C LEU A 157 10.69 -10.76 19.67
N ALA A 158 9.39 -10.96 19.46
CA ALA A 158 8.37 -9.96 19.79
C ALA A 158 8.37 -9.64 21.29
N ARG A 159 8.48 -10.68 22.14
CA ARG A 159 8.61 -10.50 23.61
C ARG A 159 9.86 -9.73 23.99
N ALA A 160 11.00 -10.02 23.34
CA ALA A 160 12.24 -9.30 23.59
C ALA A 160 12.10 -7.81 23.26
N ILE A 161 11.51 -7.46 22.12
CA ILE A 161 11.29 -6.07 21.71
C ILE A 161 10.38 -5.34 22.70
N VAL A 162 9.25 -5.94 23.08
CA VAL A 162 8.32 -5.33 24.05
C VAL A 162 9.00 -5.13 25.41
N ARG A 163 9.75 -6.12 25.90
CA ARG A 163 10.50 -5.99 27.16
C ARG A 163 11.56 -4.89 27.12
N ARG A 164 12.28 -4.76 26.00
CA ARG A 164 13.26 -3.68 25.80
C ARG A 164 12.58 -2.32 25.75
N ALA A 165 11.46 -2.19 25.03
CA ALA A 165 10.69 -0.94 24.99
C ALA A 165 10.15 -0.54 26.36
N GLN A 166 9.65 -1.49 27.16
CA GLN A 166 9.21 -1.26 28.53
C GLN A 166 10.37 -0.83 29.44
N TRP A 167 11.55 -1.43 29.28
CA TRP A 167 12.75 -1.04 30.02
C TRP A 167 13.17 0.39 29.68
N SER A 168 13.22 0.75 28.40
CA SER A 168 13.48 2.13 27.95
C SER A 168 12.46 3.12 28.50
N ASN A 169 11.18 2.76 28.49
CA ASN A 169 10.12 3.58 29.08
C ASN A 169 10.31 3.77 30.60
N ARG A 170 10.77 2.74 31.34
CA ARG A 170 11.08 2.89 32.77
C ARG A 170 12.19 3.90 33.00
N ILE A 171 13.28 3.85 32.24
CA ILE A 171 14.39 4.81 32.33
C ILE A 171 13.89 6.23 32.02
N PHE A 172 13.19 6.39 30.90
CA PHE A 172 12.65 7.69 30.49
C PHE A 172 11.67 8.26 31.52
N SER A 173 10.84 7.41 32.12
CA SER A 173 9.91 7.80 33.17
C SER A 173 10.60 8.27 34.45
N HIS A 174 11.79 7.73 34.78
CA HIS A 174 12.59 8.21 35.92
C HIS A 174 13.14 9.61 35.62
N VAL A 175 13.67 9.84 34.41
CA VAL A 175 14.23 11.13 34.00
C VAL A 175 13.18 12.23 33.93
N LEU A 176 11.96 11.94 33.44
CA LEU A 176 10.96 13.00 33.17
C LEU A 176 10.36 13.68 34.40
N GLY A 177 10.57 13.18 35.62
CA GLY A 177 9.96 13.74 36.83
C GLY A 177 8.43 13.61 36.91
N ARG A 178 7.85 13.73 38.11
CA ARG A 178 6.42 13.42 38.35
C ARG A 178 5.46 14.40 37.67
N ARG A 179 5.80 15.70 37.64
CA ARG A 179 4.95 16.76 37.07
C ARG A 179 4.73 16.58 35.57
N ASN A 180 5.80 16.34 34.81
CA ASN A 180 5.68 16.15 33.36
C ASN A 180 4.95 14.85 33.01
N ARG A 181 5.11 13.78 33.80
CA ARG A 181 4.33 12.54 33.61
C ARG A 181 2.82 12.76 33.76
N ILE A 182 2.41 13.61 34.71
CA ILE A 182 0.99 13.94 34.92
C ILE A 182 0.48 14.79 33.75
N LEU A 183 1.23 15.81 33.33
CA LEU A 183 0.89 16.66 32.17
C LEU A 183 0.73 15.82 30.89
N ILE A 184 1.66 14.92 30.61
CA ILE A 184 1.58 13.98 29.49
C ILE A 184 0.33 13.11 29.64
N ARG A 185 0.12 12.48 30.80
CA ARG A 185 -1.02 11.59 31.03
C ARG A 185 -2.38 12.30 30.82
N MET A 186 -2.49 13.58 31.16
CA MET A 186 -3.71 14.36 30.94
C MET A 186 -4.03 14.54 29.45
N ARG A 187 -3.02 14.70 28.58
CA ARG A 187 -3.18 14.80 27.12
C ARG A 187 -3.58 13.49 26.45
N PHE A 188 -3.31 12.35 27.09
CA PHE A 188 -3.62 11.00 26.59
C PHE A 188 -4.81 10.34 27.33
N ARG A 189 -5.75 11.12 27.87
CA ARG A 189 -7.01 10.56 28.38
C ARG A 189 -7.86 10.08 27.21
N ASN A 190 -7.90 8.76 27.01
CA ASN A 190 -8.80 8.14 26.04
C ASN A 190 -10.23 8.42 26.46
N HIS A 191 -10.94 9.23 25.68
CA HIS A 191 -12.38 9.32 25.74
C HIS A 191 -12.87 8.04 25.05
N GLY A 192 -13.39 7.08 25.81
CA GLY A 192 -13.77 5.75 25.31
C GLY A 192 -14.90 5.81 24.27
N LEU A 193 -14.57 6.18 23.04
CA LEU A 193 -15.53 6.52 21.99
C LEU A 193 -15.91 5.33 21.10
N LEU A 194 -15.28 4.16 21.26
CA LEU A 194 -15.62 2.98 20.47
C LEU A 194 -16.36 1.95 21.34
N VAL A 195 -17.68 1.89 21.13
CA VAL A 195 -18.57 0.84 21.62
C VAL A 195 -18.20 -0.48 20.94
N ASP A 196 -18.27 -1.61 21.66
CA ASP A 196 -18.10 -2.94 21.08
C ASP A 196 -19.06 -3.13 19.89
N GLY A 197 -18.53 -3.51 18.72
CA GLY A 197 -19.29 -3.59 17.46
C GLY A 197 -19.31 -2.31 16.61
N GLY A 198 -18.71 -1.22 17.07
CA GLY A 198 -18.55 0.02 16.30
C GLY A 198 -17.41 -0.01 15.26
N PRO A 199 -17.26 1.06 14.45
CA PRO A 199 -16.18 1.19 13.47
C PRO A 199 -14.78 0.98 14.08
N ALA A 200 -13.85 0.40 13.31
CA ALA A 200 -12.50 0.11 13.79
C ALA A 200 -11.66 1.36 14.16
N PHE A 201 -12.05 2.51 13.63
CA PHE A 201 -11.42 3.82 13.82
C PHE A 201 -12.49 4.89 14.02
N ASP A 202 -12.20 5.88 14.86
CA ASP A 202 -12.96 7.13 14.84
C ASP A 202 -12.71 7.93 13.54
N LEU A 203 -13.57 8.91 13.24
CA LEU A 203 -13.49 9.67 11.99
C LEU A 203 -12.25 10.58 11.90
N VAL A 204 -11.71 11.04 13.03
CA VAL A 204 -10.48 11.87 13.07
C VAL A 204 -9.27 10.99 12.75
N ARG A 205 -9.20 9.80 13.33
CA ARG A 205 -8.15 8.85 13.07
C ARG A 205 -8.20 8.33 11.64
N ALA A 206 -9.38 8.01 11.12
CA ALA A 206 -9.54 7.60 9.74
C ALA A 206 -9.03 8.71 8.79
N SER A 207 -9.39 9.97 9.03
CA SER A 207 -8.95 11.07 8.17
C SER A 207 -7.44 11.29 8.21
N VAL A 208 -6.83 11.29 9.40
CA VAL A 208 -5.38 11.46 9.57
C VAL A 208 -4.62 10.29 8.93
N ASN A 209 -5.04 9.04 9.16
CA ASN A 209 -4.38 7.87 8.59
C ASN A 209 -4.43 7.90 7.05
N LEU A 210 -5.58 8.19 6.48
CA LEU A 210 -5.74 8.29 5.02
C LEU A 210 -4.88 9.42 4.44
N MET A 211 -4.86 10.58 5.09
CA MET A 211 -4.05 11.73 4.66
C MET A 211 -2.56 11.41 4.70
N VAL A 212 -2.05 10.94 5.84
CA VAL A 212 -0.62 10.66 6.02
C VAL A 212 -0.14 9.55 5.08
N ALA A 213 -0.91 8.46 4.96
CA ALA A 213 -0.57 7.38 4.02
C ALA A 213 -0.52 7.90 2.57
N SER A 214 -1.53 8.67 2.15
CA SER A 214 -1.59 9.23 0.80
C SER A 214 -0.41 10.16 0.51
N VAL A 215 -0.04 11.03 1.44
CA VAL A 215 1.07 11.98 1.27
C VAL A 215 2.40 11.25 1.19
N LEU A 216 2.65 10.27 2.06
CA LEU A 216 3.89 9.49 2.04
C LEU A 216 4.07 8.70 0.73
N ILE A 217 3.00 8.04 0.26
CA ILE A 217 3.02 7.35 -1.04
C ILE A 217 3.26 8.38 -2.16
N ALA A 218 2.54 9.49 -2.15
CA ALA A 218 2.69 10.52 -3.16
C ALA A 218 4.12 11.09 -3.22
N ILE A 219 4.77 11.32 -2.07
CA ILE A 219 6.15 11.80 -2.01
C ILE A 219 7.09 10.75 -2.58
N GLY A 220 7.04 9.50 -2.12
CA GLY A 220 7.99 8.49 -2.61
C GLY A 220 7.80 8.14 -4.08
N THR A 221 6.56 8.11 -4.61
CA THR A 221 6.32 7.98 -6.05
C THR A 221 6.85 9.18 -6.82
N ASN A 222 6.81 10.40 -6.25
CA ASN A 222 7.39 11.58 -6.90
C ASN A 222 8.92 11.49 -6.97
N LEU A 223 9.55 10.92 -5.95
CA LEU A 223 10.97 10.65 -5.90
C LEU A 223 11.37 9.38 -6.67
N LYS A 224 10.41 8.72 -7.37
CA LYS A 224 10.61 7.45 -8.08
C LYS A 224 11.24 6.36 -7.21
N LEU A 225 10.94 6.39 -5.91
CA LEU A 225 11.41 5.35 -4.99
C LEU A 225 10.57 4.08 -5.21
N PRO A 226 11.19 2.89 -5.17
CA PRO A 226 10.45 1.63 -5.16
C PRO A 226 9.69 1.54 -3.83
N LEU A 227 8.38 1.79 -3.88
CA LEU A 227 7.52 1.83 -2.70
C LEU A 227 6.65 0.58 -2.60
N SER A 228 6.48 0.11 -1.36
CA SER A 228 5.36 -0.75 -0.99
C SER A 228 4.24 0.11 -0.40
N THR A 229 3.21 0.36 -1.20
CA THR A 229 2.02 1.13 -0.80
C THR A 229 1.26 0.46 0.36
N THR A 230 1.28 -0.88 0.40
CA THR A 230 0.77 -1.69 1.50
C THR A 230 1.58 -1.49 2.78
N TYR A 231 2.91 -1.48 2.69
CA TYR A 231 3.80 -1.16 3.81
C TYR A 231 3.49 0.21 4.41
N VAL A 232 3.48 1.25 3.57
CA VAL A 232 3.24 2.63 4.03
C VAL A 232 1.89 2.75 4.73
N SER A 233 0.83 2.23 4.12
CA SER A 233 -0.53 2.31 4.68
C SER A 233 -0.67 1.56 5.99
N PHE A 234 -0.06 0.37 6.09
CA PHE A 234 -0.05 -0.41 7.34
C PHE A 234 0.73 0.31 8.45
N MET A 235 1.92 0.85 8.14
CA MET A 235 2.75 1.52 9.14
C MET A 235 2.11 2.79 9.67
N VAL A 236 1.40 3.55 8.83
CA VAL A 236 0.63 4.71 9.28
C VAL A 236 -0.49 4.29 10.23
N ALA A 237 -1.31 3.29 9.86
CA ALA A 237 -2.40 2.82 10.70
C ALA A 237 -1.91 2.25 12.04
N MET A 238 -0.83 1.46 12.03
CA MET A 238 -0.23 0.88 13.23
C MET A 238 0.48 1.94 14.09
N GLY A 239 1.21 2.88 13.48
CA GLY A 239 1.86 3.99 14.18
C GLY A 239 0.85 4.86 14.93
N ALA A 240 -0.29 5.17 14.30
CA ALA A 240 -1.39 5.86 14.97
C ALA A 240 -1.94 5.04 16.15
N SER A 241 -2.06 3.70 16.02
CA SER A 241 -2.56 2.85 17.11
C SER A 241 -1.67 2.86 18.35
N LEU A 242 -0.36 3.03 18.15
CA LEU A 242 0.61 3.15 19.24
C LEU A 242 0.41 4.47 20.01
N ALA A 243 0.19 5.58 19.28
CA ALA A 243 -0.08 6.88 19.87
C ALA A 243 -1.38 6.89 20.71
N ASP A 244 -2.38 6.12 20.29
CA ASP A 244 -3.68 5.98 20.96
C ASP A 244 -3.65 5.08 22.20
N ARG A 245 -2.48 4.51 22.54
CA ARG A 245 -2.33 3.48 23.59
C ARG A 245 -3.24 2.27 23.39
N ALA A 246 -3.54 1.92 22.14
CA ALA A 246 -4.30 0.71 21.82
C ALA A 246 -3.53 -0.58 22.16
N TRP A 247 -2.21 -0.47 22.42
CA TRP A 247 -1.34 -1.57 22.78
C TRP A 247 -1.27 -1.67 24.31
N GLY A 248 -2.07 -2.56 24.89
CA GLY A 248 -2.00 -2.89 26.32
C GLY A 248 -0.78 -3.78 26.62
N ALA A 249 -0.37 -3.84 27.89
CA ALA A 249 0.74 -4.70 28.31
C ALA A 249 0.55 -6.18 27.93
N GLU A 250 -0.71 -6.64 27.88
CA GLU A 250 -1.11 -8.01 27.54
C GLU A 250 -1.24 -8.25 26.03
N SER A 251 -1.49 -7.20 25.22
CA SER A 251 -1.71 -7.31 23.76
C SER A 251 -0.52 -6.86 22.91
N ALA A 252 0.41 -6.08 23.48
CA ALA A 252 1.54 -5.51 22.75
C ALA A 252 2.44 -6.57 22.11
N GLU A 253 2.68 -7.70 22.78
CA GLU A 253 3.51 -8.78 22.23
C GLU A 253 2.89 -9.41 20.98
N TYR A 254 1.57 -9.57 20.96
CA TYR A 254 0.84 -10.14 19.83
C TYR A 254 0.79 -9.18 18.64
N ARG A 255 0.61 -7.87 18.90
CA ARG A 255 0.63 -6.84 17.86
C ARG A 255 2.01 -6.65 17.25
N VAL A 256 3.06 -6.60 18.07
CA VAL A 256 4.46 -6.56 17.60
C VAL A 256 4.79 -7.82 16.81
N ALA A 257 4.37 -9.00 17.26
CA ALA A 257 4.52 -10.23 16.49
C ALA A 257 3.81 -10.16 15.12
N GLY A 258 2.60 -9.61 15.08
CA GLY A 258 1.89 -9.34 13.82
C GLY A 258 2.69 -8.45 12.88
N VAL A 259 3.21 -7.31 13.38
CA VAL A 259 4.05 -6.39 12.60
C VAL A 259 5.30 -7.09 12.05
N LEU A 260 6.02 -7.83 12.91
CA LEU A 260 7.24 -8.55 12.51
C LEU A 260 6.95 -9.63 11.47
N ASN A 261 5.86 -10.39 11.61
CA ASN A 261 5.48 -11.41 10.64
C ASN A 261 5.13 -10.80 9.28
N VAL A 262 4.45 -9.65 9.27
CA VAL A 262 4.13 -8.95 8.02
C VAL A 262 5.41 -8.43 7.34
N ILE A 263 6.30 -7.77 8.08
CA ILE A 263 7.58 -7.26 7.55
C ILE A 263 8.47 -8.43 7.08
N GLY A 264 8.60 -9.47 7.89
CA GLY A 264 9.37 -10.67 7.55
C GLY A 264 8.81 -11.37 6.32
N GLY A 265 7.48 -11.48 6.20
CA GLY A 265 6.82 -12.01 5.02
C GLY A 265 7.14 -11.22 3.75
N TRP A 266 7.13 -9.88 3.80
CA TRP A 266 7.52 -9.05 2.65
C TRP A 266 8.97 -9.26 2.24
N LEU A 267 9.90 -9.28 3.20
CA LEU A 267 11.32 -9.49 2.91
C LEU A 267 11.58 -10.89 2.33
N LEU A 268 11.02 -11.94 2.95
CA LEU A 268 11.18 -13.31 2.47
C LEU A 268 10.56 -13.52 1.08
N THR A 269 9.43 -12.86 0.80
CA THR A 269 8.81 -12.92 -0.53
C THR A 269 9.71 -12.26 -1.57
N ALA A 270 10.31 -11.10 -1.25
CA ALA A 270 11.23 -10.42 -2.16
C ALA A 270 12.48 -11.26 -2.45
N VAL A 271 13.09 -11.86 -1.41
CA VAL A 271 14.23 -12.76 -1.58
C VAL A 271 13.84 -14.00 -2.37
N GLY A 272 12.69 -14.61 -2.07
CA GLY A 272 12.18 -15.78 -2.78
C GLY A 272 11.92 -15.49 -4.26
N ALA A 273 11.30 -14.35 -4.57
CA ALA A 273 11.08 -13.91 -5.95
C ALA A 273 12.41 -13.64 -6.67
N PHE A 274 13.37 -12.97 -6.02
CA PHE A 274 14.69 -12.72 -6.58
C PHE A 274 15.44 -14.01 -6.92
N VAL A 275 15.49 -14.96 -5.99
CA VAL A 275 16.15 -16.25 -6.20
C VAL A 275 15.45 -17.07 -7.28
N ALA A 276 14.12 -17.12 -7.27
CA ALA A 276 13.34 -17.84 -8.27
C ALA A 276 13.51 -17.24 -9.67
N SER A 277 13.46 -15.91 -9.80
CA SER A 277 13.70 -15.21 -11.07
C SER A 277 15.12 -15.43 -11.57
N GLY A 278 16.13 -15.37 -10.68
CA GLY A 278 17.51 -15.67 -11.03
C GLY A 278 17.69 -17.11 -11.51
N PHE A 279 17.06 -18.07 -10.84
CA PHE A 279 17.09 -19.48 -11.24
C PHE A 279 16.42 -19.71 -12.60
N VAL A 280 15.25 -19.12 -12.84
CA VAL A 280 14.56 -19.16 -14.13
C VAL A 280 15.42 -18.53 -15.24
N ALA A 281 16.07 -17.40 -14.97
CA ALA A 281 16.96 -16.76 -15.92
C ALA A 281 18.16 -17.64 -16.28
N LEU A 282 18.78 -18.31 -15.30
CA LEU A 282 19.87 -19.27 -15.53
C LEU A 282 19.43 -20.47 -16.37
N LEU A 283 18.24 -21.02 -16.09
CA LEU A 283 17.69 -22.12 -16.89
C LEU A 283 17.49 -21.72 -18.35
N ILE A 284 16.96 -20.52 -18.60
CA ILE A 284 16.79 -20.00 -19.96
C ILE A 284 18.15 -19.76 -20.63
N HIS A 285 19.14 -19.24 -19.89
CA HIS A 285 20.48 -18.99 -20.42
C HIS A 285 21.17 -20.26 -20.91
N TYR A 286 21.17 -21.33 -20.10
CA TYR A 286 21.82 -22.59 -20.48
C TYR A 286 20.96 -23.50 -21.38
N GLY A 287 19.65 -23.48 -21.18
CA GLY A 287 18.71 -24.39 -21.84
C GLY A 287 18.04 -23.83 -23.10
N GLY A 288 18.34 -22.58 -23.46
CA GLY A 288 17.87 -21.95 -24.68
C GLY A 288 16.35 -21.86 -24.81
N ILE A 289 15.88 -21.74 -26.05
CA ILE A 289 14.47 -21.45 -26.35
C ILE A 289 13.51 -22.56 -25.89
N TRP A 290 13.92 -23.82 -25.97
CA TRP A 290 13.10 -24.96 -25.54
C TRP A 290 12.82 -24.91 -24.04
N THR A 291 13.80 -24.49 -23.24
CA THR A 291 13.62 -24.33 -21.80
C THR A 291 12.67 -23.17 -21.49
N ALA A 292 12.76 -22.06 -22.24
CA ALA A 292 11.80 -20.97 -22.12
C ALA A 292 10.35 -21.41 -22.44
N VAL A 293 10.16 -22.20 -23.51
CA VAL A 293 8.84 -22.75 -23.88
C VAL A 293 8.28 -23.67 -22.79
N VAL A 294 9.09 -24.59 -22.27
CA VAL A 294 8.67 -25.50 -21.19
C VAL A 294 8.30 -24.71 -19.93
N LEU A 295 9.13 -23.75 -19.53
CA LEU A 295 8.86 -22.90 -18.37
C LEU A 295 7.59 -22.06 -18.55
N PHE A 296 7.32 -21.55 -19.75
CA PHE A 296 6.08 -20.86 -20.08
C PHE A 296 4.85 -21.77 -19.94
N LEU A 297 4.91 -22.99 -20.46
CA LEU A 297 3.82 -23.97 -20.33
C LEU A 297 3.58 -24.33 -18.85
N VAL A 298 4.65 -24.55 -18.09
CA VAL A 298 4.59 -24.81 -16.65
C VAL A 298 3.93 -23.62 -15.92
N ALA A 299 4.32 -22.39 -16.23
CA ALA A 299 3.71 -21.19 -15.66
C ALA A 299 2.21 -21.10 -15.99
N MET A 300 1.81 -21.39 -17.22
CA MET A 300 0.40 -21.42 -17.64
C MET A 300 -0.41 -22.48 -16.86
N VAL A 301 0.15 -23.67 -16.68
CA VAL A 301 -0.47 -24.73 -15.88
C VAL A 301 -0.63 -24.30 -14.42
N PHE A 302 0.41 -23.71 -13.82
CA PHE A 302 0.32 -23.19 -12.45
C PHE A 302 -0.74 -22.08 -12.32
N LEU A 303 -0.79 -21.14 -13.25
CA LEU A 303 -1.81 -20.08 -13.25
C LEU A 303 -3.22 -20.67 -13.33
N TYR A 304 -3.43 -21.64 -14.21
CA TYR A 304 -4.71 -22.33 -14.35
C TYR A 304 -5.09 -23.11 -13.08
N LEU A 305 -4.17 -23.87 -12.50
CA LEU A 305 -4.39 -24.60 -11.26
C LEU A 305 -4.65 -23.67 -10.07
N SER A 306 -3.99 -22.52 -10.01
CA SER A 306 -4.18 -21.53 -8.94
C SER A 306 -5.56 -20.86 -8.96
N HIS A 307 -6.22 -20.82 -10.12
CA HIS A 307 -7.55 -20.25 -10.30
C HIS A 307 -8.68 -21.28 -10.27
N ARG A 308 -8.38 -22.59 -10.26
CA ARG A 308 -9.43 -23.62 -10.10
C ARG A 308 -10.09 -23.52 -8.72
N PRO A 309 -11.43 -23.35 -8.64
CA PRO A 309 -12.15 -23.38 -7.38
C PRO A 309 -12.19 -24.83 -6.86
N GLY A 310 -11.17 -25.23 -6.11
CA GLY A 310 -11.08 -26.60 -5.58
C GLY A 310 -9.84 -26.89 -4.73
N HIS A 311 -8.70 -26.27 -5.01
CA HIS A 311 -7.50 -26.40 -4.18
C HIS A 311 -7.55 -25.45 -2.97
N THR A 312 -8.50 -25.73 -2.07
CA THR A 312 -8.29 -25.37 -0.68
C THR A 312 -7.15 -26.24 -0.16
N HIS A 313 -6.04 -25.60 0.22
CA HIS A 313 -4.96 -26.28 0.95
C HIS A 313 -5.60 -27.08 2.11
N PRO A 314 -5.22 -28.36 2.35
CA PRO A 314 -5.90 -29.22 3.32
C PRO A 314 -6.03 -28.60 4.74
N LEU A 315 -5.14 -27.68 5.09
CA LEU A 315 -5.16 -26.92 6.34
C LEU A 315 -6.35 -25.96 6.49
N VAL A 316 -7.02 -25.56 5.39
CA VAL A 316 -8.19 -24.67 5.42
C VAL A 316 -9.50 -25.46 5.65
N ARG A 317 -9.54 -26.75 5.30
CA ARG A 317 -10.73 -27.60 5.55
C ARG A 317 -10.95 -27.90 7.04
N ALA A 318 -9.88 -27.92 7.85
CA ALA A 318 -9.97 -28.22 9.27
C ALA A 318 -10.61 -27.08 10.10
N GLY A 319 -10.59 -25.83 9.61
CA GLY A 319 -11.13 -24.66 10.32
C GLY A 319 -12.58 -24.30 10.02
N ARG A 320 -13.26 -25.02 9.11
CA ARG A 320 -14.69 -24.81 8.78
C ARG A 320 -15.64 -25.78 9.47
N ARG A 321 -15.10 -26.73 10.24
CA ARG A 321 -15.87 -27.64 11.09
C ARG A 321 -15.47 -27.47 12.56
N ARG A 322 -15.52 -26.24 13.07
CA ARG A 322 -15.62 -25.93 14.50
C ARG A 322 -16.32 -24.59 14.65
#